data_AF-A0A3B0TM56-F1
#
_entry.id   AF-A0A3B0TM56-F1
#
_cell.length_a   1.000
_cell.length_b   1.000
_cell.length_c   1.000
_cell.angle_alpha   90.00
_cell.angle_beta   90.00
_cell.angle_gamma   90.00
#
_symmetry.space_group_name_H-M   'P 1'
#
loop_
_entity.id
_entity.type
_entity.pdbx_description
1 polymer ?
#
loop_
_entity_poly.entity_id
_entity_poly.type
_entity_poly.pdbx_seq_one_letter_code
_entity_poly.pdbx_strand_id
1 'polypeptide(L)'
;GYTWDEGKTYPFRGMGVGLMPTLREVFEAIPDGRFLINFKSRRAEEGEVLAAMLNANPEWEKQVFGVYGGEKPTRIVRNLVEGMPGYDKSSIVSCLGQYVAMGWSGFVPGVCRNTFVAVPGNIAPWLWGWPHKFTQRMADAGSRVILLGPFDGGGGSAGIDFEEQLGMVPENFDGLVWTNRVETLGNLIGQKD
;
A
#
# COMPACT_ATOMS: atom_id res chain seq x y z
N GLY A 1 21.89 -20.03 -16.07
CA GLY A 1 21.03 -19.80 -17.26
C GLY A 1 21.85 -19.09 -18.31
N TYR A 2 21.76 -19.52 -19.57
CA TYR A 2 22.55 -19.00 -20.69
C TYR A 2 22.16 -17.55 -21.07
N THR A 3 23.15 -16.73 -21.40
CA THR A 3 23.00 -15.41 -22.05
C THR A 3 23.86 -15.41 -23.29
N TRP A 4 23.28 -15.03 -24.44
CA TRP A 4 23.92 -15.16 -25.75
C TRP A 4 25.03 -14.13 -26.01
N ASP A 5 25.13 -13.11 -25.17
CA ASP A 5 26.02 -11.96 -25.28
C ASP A 5 27.01 -11.85 -24.11
N GLU A 6 27.32 -12.99 -23.47
CA GLU A 6 28.23 -13.08 -22.32
C GLU A 6 27.80 -12.20 -21.13
N GLY A 7 26.51 -11.90 -21.01
CA GLY A 7 25.96 -11.17 -19.87
C GLY A 7 25.90 -9.66 -20.06
N LYS A 8 26.22 -9.12 -21.24
CA LYS A 8 26.09 -7.67 -21.52
C LYS A 8 24.66 -7.14 -21.31
N THR A 9 23.64 -7.90 -21.69
CA THR A 9 22.22 -7.55 -21.53
C THR A 9 21.75 -7.74 -20.08
N TYR A 10 22.40 -8.62 -19.31
CA TYR A 10 22.04 -8.90 -17.92
C TYR A 10 23.29 -8.90 -17.04
N PRO A 11 23.93 -7.73 -16.85
CA PRO A 11 25.27 -7.62 -16.25
C PRO A 11 25.33 -8.10 -14.80
N PHE A 12 24.19 -8.12 -14.10
CA PHE A 12 24.10 -8.56 -12.71
C PHE A 12 23.65 -10.02 -12.53
N ARG A 13 23.49 -10.78 -13.63
CA ARG A 13 23.02 -12.18 -13.56
C ARG A 13 24.04 -13.03 -12.80
N GLY A 14 23.57 -13.71 -11.75
CA GLY A 14 24.42 -14.56 -10.91
C GLY A 14 25.21 -13.82 -9.82
N MET A 15 25.24 -12.48 -9.83
CA MET A 15 25.93 -11.68 -8.80
C MET A 15 25.12 -11.54 -7.50
N GLY A 16 23.82 -11.83 -7.53
CA GLY A 16 22.89 -11.67 -6.38
C GLY A 16 22.50 -12.95 -5.65
N VAL A 17 23.21 -14.07 -5.87
CA VAL A 17 22.86 -15.34 -5.21
C VAL A 17 23.06 -15.22 -3.70
N GLY A 18 22.02 -15.50 -2.93
CA GLY A 18 22.04 -15.41 -1.46
C GLY A 18 21.90 -13.98 -0.91
N LEU A 19 21.73 -12.96 -1.76
CA LEU A 19 21.60 -11.56 -1.32
C LEU A 19 20.15 -11.11 -1.14
N MET A 20 19.16 -11.94 -1.47
CA MET A 20 17.76 -11.61 -1.23
C MET A 20 17.43 -11.85 0.25
N PRO A 21 17.17 -10.80 1.05
CA PRO A 21 16.84 -10.99 2.44
C PRO A 21 15.49 -11.70 2.56
N THR A 22 15.40 -12.54 3.58
CA THR A 22 14.13 -13.06 4.07
C THR A 22 13.38 -11.97 4.83
N LEU A 23 12.06 -12.11 4.95
CA LEU A 23 11.25 -11.17 5.72
C LEU A 23 11.66 -11.13 7.21
N ARG A 24 12.12 -12.26 7.75
CA ARG A 24 12.67 -12.33 9.12
C ARG A 24 13.89 -11.45 9.29
N GLU A 25 14.87 -11.56 8.39
CA GLU A 25 16.09 -10.74 8.45
C GLU A 25 15.77 -9.25 8.36
N VAL A 26 14.72 -8.87 7.60
CA VAL A 26 14.25 -7.48 7.55
C VAL A 26 13.69 -7.02 8.90
N PHE A 27 12.83 -7.82 9.54
CA PHE A 27 12.27 -7.48 10.86
C PHE A 27 13.31 -7.43 11.97
N GLU A 28 14.32 -8.29 11.91
CA GLU A 28 15.43 -8.31 12.87
C GLU A 28 16.38 -7.13 12.66
N ALA A 29 16.66 -6.77 11.41
CA ALA A 29 17.58 -5.68 11.08
C ALA A 29 16.97 -4.28 11.30
N ILE A 30 15.64 -4.15 11.24
CA ILE A 30 14.93 -2.87 11.33
C ILE A 30 13.78 -2.99 12.35
N PRO A 31 14.10 -3.12 13.65
CA PRO A 31 13.10 -3.42 14.68
C PRO A 31 12.03 -2.34 14.85
N ASP A 32 12.37 -1.08 14.57
CA ASP A 32 11.43 0.06 14.60
C ASP A 32 10.72 0.30 13.25
N GLY A 33 10.92 -0.62 12.30
CA GLY A 33 10.35 -0.54 10.97
C GLY A 33 8.83 -0.68 10.96
N ARG A 34 8.20 -0.03 9.97
CA ARG A 34 6.76 -0.10 9.70
C ARG A 34 6.55 -0.51 8.26
N PHE A 35 6.23 -1.78 8.03
CA PHE A 35 6.24 -2.41 6.71
C PHE A 35 4.84 -2.61 6.15
N LEU A 36 4.66 -2.25 4.88
CA LEU A 36 3.52 -2.67 4.10
C LEU A 36 3.92 -3.84 3.20
N ILE A 37 3.35 -5.02 3.44
CA ILE A 37 3.78 -6.26 2.77
C ILE A 37 2.98 -6.49 1.50
N ASN A 38 3.68 -6.62 0.36
CA ASN A 38 3.07 -6.85 -0.95
C ASN A 38 3.09 -8.35 -1.33
N PHE A 39 1.92 -8.95 -1.49
CA PHE A 39 1.77 -10.24 -2.14
C PHE A 39 1.81 -10.09 -3.66
N LYS A 40 2.88 -10.58 -4.28
CA LYS A 40 3.06 -10.56 -5.74
C LYS A 40 2.35 -11.69 -6.47
N SER A 41 1.92 -12.74 -5.75
CA SER A 41 1.19 -13.88 -6.31
C SER A 41 -0.25 -13.94 -5.78
N ARG A 42 -1.03 -14.93 -6.25
CA ARG A 42 -2.38 -15.23 -5.71
C ARG A 42 -2.41 -16.54 -4.90
N ARG A 43 -1.26 -17.04 -4.44
CA ARG A 43 -1.17 -18.30 -3.69
C ARG A 43 -1.71 -18.12 -2.28
N ALA A 44 -2.55 -19.06 -1.85
CA ALA A 44 -3.14 -19.04 -0.51
C ALA A 44 -2.08 -19.18 0.59
N GLU A 45 -1.14 -20.10 0.38
CA GLU A 45 -0.13 -20.47 1.38
C GLU A 45 0.72 -19.26 1.80
N GLU A 46 0.95 -18.28 0.91
CA GLU A 46 1.76 -17.10 1.24
C GLU A 46 1.09 -16.30 2.36
N GLY A 47 -0.24 -16.20 2.33
CA GLY A 47 -1.02 -15.56 3.39
C GLY A 47 -1.07 -16.40 4.67
N GLU A 48 -1.20 -17.72 4.55
CA GLU A 48 -1.21 -18.64 5.70
C GLU A 48 0.13 -18.63 6.44
N VAL A 49 1.23 -18.69 5.70
CA VAL A 49 2.60 -18.63 6.24
C VAL A 49 2.88 -17.29 6.90
N LEU A 50 2.50 -16.17 6.27
CA LEU A 50 2.67 -14.86 6.89
C LEU A 50 1.82 -14.75 8.17
N ALA A 51 0.55 -15.14 8.13
CA ALA A 51 -0.33 -15.05 9.29
C ALA A 51 0.18 -15.89 10.46
N ALA A 52 0.61 -17.14 10.20
CA ALA A 52 1.20 -17.99 11.22
C ALA A 52 2.47 -17.36 11.82
N MET A 53 3.32 -16.75 11.00
CA MET A 53 4.53 -16.07 11.46
C MET A 53 4.21 -14.86 12.34
N LEU A 54 3.26 -14.01 11.95
CA LEU A 54 2.87 -12.82 12.73
C LEU A 54 2.18 -13.20 14.05
N ASN A 55 1.28 -14.18 14.03
CA ASN A 55 0.59 -14.65 15.24
C ASN A 55 1.54 -15.32 16.24
N ALA A 56 2.62 -15.94 15.76
CA ALA A 56 3.65 -16.53 16.62
C ALA A 56 4.65 -15.50 17.17
N ASN A 57 4.75 -14.32 16.55
CA ASN A 57 5.75 -13.29 16.87
C ASN A 57 5.08 -11.91 16.95
N PRO A 58 4.39 -11.57 18.06
CA PRO A 58 3.64 -10.32 18.19
C PRO A 58 4.48 -9.05 18.02
N GLU A 59 5.79 -9.11 18.25
CA GLU A 59 6.72 -8.02 17.99
C GLU A 59 6.88 -7.74 16.49
N TRP A 60 6.82 -8.77 15.64
CA TRP A 60 6.85 -8.61 14.19
C TRP A 60 5.48 -8.17 13.65
N GLU A 61 4.38 -8.63 14.25
CA GLU A 61 3.04 -8.15 13.91
C GLU A 61 2.93 -6.62 14.03
N LYS A 62 3.46 -6.04 15.11
CA LYS A 62 3.50 -4.57 15.31
C LYS A 62 4.32 -3.81 14.27
N GLN A 63 5.30 -4.47 13.65
CA GLN A 63 6.07 -3.89 12.55
C GLN A 63 5.29 -3.91 11.23
N VAL A 64 4.26 -4.75 11.09
CA VAL A 64 3.45 -4.82 9.87
C VAL A 64 2.34 -3.77 9.93
N PHE A 65 2.53 -2.71 9.17
CA PHE A 65 1.54 -1.66 9.01
C PHE A 65 0.31 -2.13 8.21
N GLY A 66 0.48 -3.11 7.32
CA GLY A 66 -0.61 -3.86 6.71
C GLY A 66 -0.14 -4.68 5.51
N VAL A 67 -1.10 -5.26 4.79
CA VAL A 67 -0.85 -6.17 3.66
C VAL A 67 -1.61 -5.78 2.41
N TYR A 68 -1.03 -5.99 1.23
CA TYR A 68 -1.71 -5.66 -0.03
C TYR A 68 -1.27 -6.52 -1.22
N GLY A 69 -1.99 -6.38 -2.34
CA GLY A 69 -1.62 -6.99 -3.61
C GLY A 69 -2.53 -8.17 -3.96
N GLY A 70 -1.95 -9.37 -3.99
CA GLY A 70 -2.64 -10.62 -4.29
C GLY A 70 -3.90 -10.83 -3.44
N GLU A 71 -5.06 -10.89 -4.09
CA GLU A 71 -6.37 -10.94 -3.42
C GLU A 71 -6.48 -12.07 -2.38
N LYS A 72 -6.15 -13.30 -2.79
CA LYS A 72 -6.30 -14.49 -1.93
C LYS A 72 -5.40 -14.42 -0.68
N PRO A 73 -4.07 -14.24 -0.78
CA PRO A 73 -3.22 -14.17 0.41
C PRO A 73 -3.53 -12.93 1.28
N THR A 74 -3.81 -11.77 0.68
CA THR A 74 -4.20 -10.56 1.42
C THR A 74 -5.42 -10.82 2.30
N ARG A 75 -6.48 -11.41 1.75
CA ARG A 75 -7.71 -11.71 2.50
C ARG A 75 -7.49 -12.77 3.59
N ILE A 76 -6.65 -13.77 3.34
CA ILE A 76 -6.31 -14.78 4.35
C ILE A 76 -5.65 -14.12 5.55
N VAL A 77 -4.62 -13.29 5.34
CA VAL A 77 -3.94 -12.61 6.45
C VAL A 77 -4.91 -11.73 7.23
N ARG A 78 -5.74 -10.93 6.54
CA ARG A 78 -6.75 -10.09 7.20
C ARG A 78 -7.77 -10.87 8.04
N ASN A 79 -8.04 -12.12 7.68
CA ASN A 79 -8.97 -12.97 8.42
C ASN A 79 -8.29 -13.69 9.59
N LEU A 80 -7.00 -14.00 9.48
CA LEU A 80 -6.26 -14.80 10.47
C LEU A 80 -5.45 -13.96 11.46
N VAL A 81 -5.13 -12.71 11.13
CA VAL A 81 -4.42 -11.76 11.99
C VAL A 81 -5.42 -10.66 12.37
N GLU A 82 -5.81 -10.63 13.64
CA GLU A 82 -6.83 -9.73 14.14
C GLU A 82 -6.44 -8.27 13.89
N GLY A 83 -7.39 -7.48 13.38
CA GLY A 83 -7.18 -6.05 13.15
C GLY A 83 -6.26 -5.68 11.97
N MET A 84 -5.68 -6.66 11.26
CA MET A 84 -4.71 -6.40 10.19
C MET A 84 -5.35 -5.61 9.02
N PRO A 85 -4.90 -4.37 8.76
CA PRO A 85 -5.36 -3.61 7.61
C PRO A 85 -4.83 -4.21 6.31
N GLY A 86 -5.60 -4.11 5.24
CA GLY A 86 -5.09 -4.52 3.95
C GLY A 86 -6.08 -4.43 2.80
N TYR A 87 -5.53 -4.32 1.60
CA TYR A 87 -6.33 -4.11 0.41
C TYR A 87 -5.81 -4.89 -0.78
N ASP A 88 -6.74 -5.29 -1.64
CA ASP A 88 -6.45 -5.85 -2.95
C ASP A 88 -7.11 -4.98 -4.03
N LYS A 89 -6.79 -5.21 -5.30
CA LYS A 89 -7.33 -4.40 -6.39
C LYS A 89 -8.87 -4.37 -6.40
N SER A 90 -9.51 -5.51 -6.14
CA SER A 90 -10.97 -5.61 -6.14
C SER A 90 -11.60 -4.86 -4.96
N SER A 91 -10.96 -4.88 -3.78
CA SER A 91 -11.45 -4.16 -2.62
C SER A 91 -11.36 -2.64 -2.81
N ILE A 92 -10.29 -2.14 -3.45
CA ILE A 92 -10.15 -0.72 -3.77
C ILE A 92 -11.22 -0.28 -4.78
N VAL A 93 -11.39 -1.01 -5.88
CA VAL A 93 -12.42 -0.69 -6.89
C VAL A 93 -13.81 -0.69 -6.25
N SER A 94 -14.12 -1.71 -5.43
CA SER A 94 -15.40 -1.78 -4.72
C SER A 94 -15.58 -0.63 -3.74
N CYS A 95 -14.54 -0.27 -2.97
CA CYS A 95 -14.61 0.81 -2.00
C CYS A 95 -14.85 2.16 -2.68
N LEU A 96 -14.02 2.53 -3.65
CA LEU A 96 -14.13 3.81 -4.34
C LEU A 96 -15.43 3.91 -5.13
N GLY A 97 -15.83 2.85 -5.84
CA GLY A 97 -17.09 2.83 -6.59
C GLY A 97 -18.31 3.03 -5.69
N GLN A 98 -18.38 2.32 -4.56
CA GLN A 98 -19.47 2.47 -3.60
C GLN A 98 -19.45 3.85 -2.92
N TYR A 99 -18.26 4.37 -2.59
CA TYR A 99 -18.14 5.69 -1.98
C TYR A 99 -18.53 6.81 -2.94
N VAL A 100 -18.22 6.72 -4.24
CA VAL A 100 -18.71 7.68 -5.24
C VAL A 100 -20.24 7.70 -5.28
N ALA A 101 -20.89 6.52 -5.24
CA ALA A 101 -22.33 6.39 -5.30
C ALA A 101 -23.06 6.91 -4.04
N MET A 102 -22.47 6.70 -2.85
CA MET A 102 -23.16 6.94 -1.56
C MET A 102 -22.53 8.06 -0.71
N GLY A 103 -21.32 8.49 -1.01
CA GLY A 103 -20.52 9.40 -0.18
C GLY A 103 -21.06 10.83 -0.07
N TRP A 104 -21.97 11.21 -0.96
CA TRP A 104 -22.72 12.48 -0.88
C TRP A 104 -23.54 12.58 0.42
N SER A 105 -24.01 11.43 0.93
CA SER A 105 -24.75 11.34 2.22
C SER A 105 -23.83 11.33 3.44
N GLY A 106 -22.51 11.26 3.25
CA GLY A 106 -21.53 11.04 4.32
C GLY A 106 -21.35 9.57 4.73
N PHE A 107 -22.09 8.65 4.12
CA PHE A 107 -21.95 7.22 4.40
C PHE A 107 -20.61 6.64 3.91
N VAL A 108 -19.93 5.88 4.77
CA VAL A 108 -18.73 5.10 4.44
C VAL A 108 -19.11 3.63 4.24
N PRO A 109 -18.94 3.06 3.02
CA PRO A 109 -19.25 1.66 2.73
C PRO A 109 -18.45 0.70 3.60
N GLY A 110 -19.02 -0.46 3.95
CA GLY A 110 -18.35 -1.47 4.79
C GLY A 110 -17.00 -1.92 4.24
N VAL A 111 -16.87 -2.04 2.91
CA VAL A 111 -15.62 -2.38 2.22
C VAL A 111 -14.50 -1.35 2.40
N CYS A 112 -14.83 -0.13 2.80
CA CYS A 112 -13.89 0.96 3.07
C CYS A 112 -13.50 1.08 4.54
N ARG A 113 -14.01 0.23 5.45
CA ARG A 113 -13.79 0.34 6.90
C ARG A 113 -12.64 -0.56 7.37
N ASN A 114 -11.95 -0.15 8.43
CA ASN A 114 -10.84 -0.90 9.06
C ASN A 114 -9.80 -1.39 8.03
N THR A 115 -9.38 -0.51 7.11
CA THR A 115 -8.47 -0.87 6.01
C THR A 115 -7.68 0.33 5.47
N PHE A 116 -6.84 0.11 4.47
CA PHE A 116 -6.31 1.17 3.63
C PHE A 116 -7.19 1.44 2.43
N VAL A 117 -7.41 2.72 2.17
CA VAL A 117 -8.11 3.20 0.99
C VAL A 117 -7.08 3.87 0.09
N ALA A 118 -6.53 3.08 -0.83
CA ALA A 118 -5.60 3.57 -1.83
C ALA A 118 -6.36 4.34 -2.93
N VAL A 119 -6.01 5.61 -3.13
CA VAL A 119 -6.72 6.54 -4.01
C VAL A 119 -5.74 7.10 -5.05
N PRO A 120 -5.96 6.87 -6.35
CA PRO A 120 -5.19 7.55 -7.39
C PRO A 120 -5.41 9.06 -7.37
N GLY A 121 -4.32 9.84 -7.47
CA GLY A 121 -4.38 11.31 -7.39
C GLY A 121 -5.27 11.98 -8.43
N ASN A 122 -5.42 11.38 -9.61
CA ASN A 122 -6.34 11.85 -10.66
C ASN A 122 -7.82 11.50 -10.43
N ILE A 123 -8.11 10.58 -9.51
CA ILE A 123 -9.48 10.22 -9.11
C ILE A 123 -9.89 10.96 -7.82
N ALA A 124 -8.93 11.22 -6.93
CA ALA A 124 -9.17 11.79 -5.61
C ALA A 124 -10.08 13.04 -5.59
N PRO A 125 -9.93 14.05 -6.50
CA PRO A 125 -10.77 15.24 -6.52
C PRO A 125 -12.26 14.99 -6.74
N TRP A 126 -12.63 13.80 -7.23
CA TRP A 126 -14.01 13.41 -7.52
C TRP A 126 -14.70 12.74 -6.33
N LEU A 127 -13.96 12.47 -5.25
CA LEU A 127 -14.49 11.86 -4.04
C LEU A 127 -15.17 12.91 -3.17
N TRP A 128 -16.39 12.61 -2.73
CA TRP A 128 -17.15 13.49 -1.86
C TRP A 128 -16.38 13.86 -0.59
N GLY A 129 -16.15 15.15 -0.41
CA GLY A 129 -15.43 15.70 0.74
C GLY A 129 -13.90 15.71 0.60
N TRP A 130 -13.35 15.36 -0.57
CA TRP A 130 -11.92 15.48 -0.81
C TRP A 130 -11.42 16.92 -0.56
N PRO A 131 -10.25 17.13 0.06
CA PRO A 131 -9.40 16.10 0.69
C PRO A 131 -9.79 15.80 2.15
N HIS A 132 -9.90 16.81 3.01
CA HIS A 132 -9.93 16.63 4.47
C HIS A 132 -11.21 15.98 5.02
N LYS A 133 -12.39 16.29 4.47
CA LYS A 133 -13.62 15.63 4.94
C LYS A 133 -13.62 14.15 4.54
N PHE A 134 -13.02 13.81 3.40
CA PHE A 134 -12.87 12.43 2.97
C PHE A 134 -11.89 11.68 3.87
N THR A 135 -10.69 12.22 4.10
CA THR A 135 -9.69 11.59 4.98
C THR A 135 -10.24 11.42 6.40
N GLN A 136 -10.92 12.43 6.95
CA GLN A 136 -11.56 12.34 8.26
C GLN A 136 -12.61 11.23 8.32
N ARG A 137 -13.51 11.14 7.33
CA ARG A 137 -14.53 10.07 7.28
C ARG A 137 -13.92 8.68 7.24
N MET A 138 -12.81 8.52 6.50
CA MET A 138 -12.09 7.24 6.47
C MET A 138 -11.44 6.96 7.83
N ALA A 139 -10.83 7.96 8.47
CA ALA A 139 -10.26 7.83 9.81
C ALA A 139 -11.31 7.43 10.85
N ASP A 140 -12.47 8.10 10.87
CA ASP A 140 -13.61 7.78 11.75
C ASP A 140 -14.14 6.35 11.53
N ALA A 141 -13.95 5.81 10.32
CA ALA A 141 -14.30 4.44 9.95
C ALA A 141 -13.18 3.41 10.20
N GLY A 142 -12.11 3.81 10.90
CA GLY A 142 -10.95 2.97 11.22
C GLY A 142 -9.99 2.75 10.04
N SER A 143 -10.09 3.56 9.00
CA SER A 143 -9.31 3.43 7.77
C SER A 143 -8.33 4.57 7.56
N ARG A 144 -7.28 4.31 6.79
CA ARG A 144 -6.30 5.34 6.38
C ARG A 144 -6.24 5.46 4.87
N VAL A 145 -6.18 6.70 4.40
CA VAL A 145 -6.06 7.00 2.97
C VAL A 145 -4.59 6.92 2.56
N ILE A 146 -4.33 6.25 1.44
CA ILE A 146 -3.03 6.25 0.77
C ILE A 146 -3.22 6.92 -0.59
N LEU A 147 -2.68 8.12 -0.77
CA LEU A 147 -2.70 8.84 -2.04
C LEU A 147 -1.61 8.27 -2.95
N LEU A 148 -2.04 7.75 -4.09
CA LEU A 148 -1.17 7.22 -5.14
C LEU A 148 -0.92 8.28 -6.22
N GLY A 149 0.07 8.01 -7.06
CA GLY A 149 0.21 8.69 -8.35
C GLY A 149 -1.03 8.54 -9.24
N PRO A 150 -1.07 9.25 -10.38
CA PRO A 150 -2.18 9.16 -11.31
C PRO A 150 -2.35 7.72 -11.81
N PHE A 151 -3.59 7.23 -11.82
CA PHE A 151 -3.91 5.96 -12.45
C PHE A 151 -3.72 6.07 -13.96
N ASP A 152 -2.89 5.18 -14.51
CA ASP A 152 -2.49 5.15 -15.93
C ASP A 152 -3.08 3.94 -16.68
N GLY A 153 -3.99 3.18 -16.05
CA GLY A 153 -4.52 1.93 -16.60
C GLY A 153 -3.63 0.71 -16.34
N GLY A 154 -2.47 0.91 -15.72
CA GLY A 154 -1.54 -0.15 -15.33
C GLY A 154 -2.08 -1.06 -14.23
N GLY A 155 -1.44 -2.23 -14.09
CA GLY A 155 -1.79 -3.23 -13.08
C GLY A 155 -1.24 -2.95 -11.67
N GLY A 156 -0.39 -1.93 -11.50
CA GLY A 156 0.33 -1.63 -10.26
C GLY A 156 -0.06 -0.31 -9.61
N SER A 157 0.47 -0.06 -8.41
CA SER A 157 0.35 1.24 -7.72
C SER A 157 1.44 2.19 -8.22
N ALA A 158 1.03 3.24 -8.94
CA ALA A 158 1.94 4.31 -9.34
C ALA A 158 2.28 5.22 -8.14
N GLY A 159 3.51 5.69 -8.06
CA GLY A 159 3.93 6.69 -7.08
C GLY A 159 3.72 8.11 -7.56
N ILE A 160 3.64 9.03 -6.58
CA ILE A 160 3.90 10.45 -6.78
C ILE A 160 5.42 10.57 -6.77
N ASP A 161 6.03 10.62 -7.95
CA ASP A 161 7.47 10.46 -8.15
C ASP A 161 8.13 11.70 -8.77
N PHE A 162 7.33 12.66 -9.22
CA PHE A 162 7.80 13.88 -9.88
C PHE A 162 7.27 15.13 -9.18
N GLU A 163 8.06 16.22 -9.19
CA GLU A 163 7.68 17.49 -8.56
C GLU A 163 6.38 18.06 -9.12
N GLU A 164 6.14 17.88 -10.43
CA GLU A 164 4.92 18.30 -11.10
C GLU A 164 3.67 17.59 -10.56
N GLN A 165 3.83 16.42 -9.93
CA GLN A 165 2.74 15.67 -9.31
C GLN A 165 2.49 16.09 -7.85
N LEU A 166 3.36 16.89 -7.23
CA LEU A 166 3.16 17.37 -5.85
C LEU A 166 1.92 18.24 -5.70
N GLY A 167 1.42 18.83 -6.78
CA GLY A 167 0.12 19.51 -6.80
C GLY A 167 -1.08 18.59 -6.50
N MET A 168 -0.92 17.26 -6.64
CA MET A 168 -1.94 16.28 -6.26
C MET A 168 -2.02 16.08 -4.74
N VAL A 169 -0.92 16.35 -4.01
CA VAL A 169 -0.87 16.25 -2.55
C VAL A 169 -1.44 17.54 -1.95
N PRO A 170 -2.58 17.48 -1.25
CA PRO A 170 -3.16 18.63 -0.57
C PRO A 170 -2.24 19.21 0.49
N GLU A 171 -2.43 20.47 0.85
CA GLU A 171 -1.85 21.04 2.07
C GLU A 171 -2.43 20.31 3.29
N ASN A 172 -1.63 20.13 4.34
CA ASN A 172 -1.99 19.47 5.60
C ASN A 172 -2.65 18.11 5.40
N PHE A 173 -2.12 17.29 4.47
CA PHE A 173 -2.78 16.05 4.08
C PHE A 173 -2.71 15.00 5.18
N ASP A 174 -3.86 14.69 5.79
CA ASP A 174 -3.98 13.74 6.93
C ASP A 174 -3.77 12.25 6.56
N GLY A 175 -3.37 11.97 5.31
CA GLY A 175 -3.19 10.64 4.76
C GLY A 175 -1.73 10.21 4.62
N LEU A 176 -1.52 9.15 3.85
CA LEU A 176 -0.19 8.68 3.44
C LEU A 176 0.03 8.98 1.97
N VAL A 177 1.28 9.27 1.58
CA VAL A 177 1.66 9.43 0.17
C VAL A 177 2.47 8.23 -0.28
N TRP A 178 2.12 7.67 -1.44
CA TRP A 178 2.89 6.61 -2.08
C TRP A 178 3.92 7.21 -3.03
N THR A 179 5.20 6.94 -2.82
CA THR A 179 6.29 7.43 -3.66
C THR A 179 7.40 6.39 -3.76
N ASN A 180 8.07 6.36 -4.91
CA ASN A 180 9.33 5.66 -5.13
C ASN A 180 10.55 6.57 -4.88
N ARG A 181 10.32 7.85 -4.57
CA ARG A 181 11.34 8.93 -4.56
C ARG A 181 11.32 9.69 -3.23
N VAL A 182 11.26 8.96 -2.12
CA VAL A 182 11.18 9.54 -0.77
C VAL A 182 12.39 10.43 -0.45
N GLU A 183 13.55 10.12 -1.01
CA GLU A 183 14.80 10.85 -0.82
C GLU A 183 14.78 12.27 -1.42
N THR A 184 13.98 12.49 -2.45
CA THR A 184 13.83 13.82 -3.07
C THR A 184 12.51 14.49 -2.68
N LEU A 185 11.42 13.73 -2.64
CA LEU A 185 10.09 14.28 -2.41
C LEU A 185 9.68 14.35 -0.94
N GLY A 186 10.32 13.58 -0.05
CA GLY A 186 9.94 13.54 1.37
C GLY A 186 9.97 14.92 2.03
N ASN A 187 11.03 15.70 1.79
CA ASN A 187 11.16 17.06 2.32
C ASN A 187 10.18 18.05 1.70
N LEU A 188 9.85 17.88 0.41
CA LEU A 188 8.90 18.76 -0.28
C LEU A 188 7.46 18.50 0.17
N ILE A 189 7.14 17.24 0.45
CA ILE A 189 5.84 16.84 1.02
C ILE A 189 5.73 17.34 2.46
N GLY A 190 6.76 17.15 3.29
CA GLY A 190 6.74 17.62 4.68
C GLY A 190 6.71 19.14 4.86
N GLN A 191 7.01 19.91 3.81
CA GLN A 191 6.83 21.38 3.81
C GLN A 191 5.36 21.79 3.59
N LYS A 192 4.49 20.85 3.22
CA LYS A 192 3.06 21.07 3.04
C LYS A 192 2.25 20.74 4.30
N ASP A 193 2.90 20.33 5.39
CA ASP A 193 2.31 20.00 6.70
C ASP A 193 2.05 21.21 7.59
#